data_AF-A0A973AEH5-F1
#
_entry.id   AF-A0A973AEH5-F1
#
_cell.length_a   1.000
_cell.length_b   1.000
_cell.length_c   1.000
_cell.angle_alpha   90.00
_cell.angle_beta   90.00
_cell.angle_gamma   90.00
#
_symmetry.space_group_name_H-M   'P 1'
#
loop_
_entity.id
_entity.type
_entity.pdbx_description
1 polymer ?
#
loop_
_entity_poly.entity_id
_entity_poly.type
_entity_poly.pdbx_seq_one_letter_code
_entity_poly.pdbx_strand_id
1 'polypeptide(L)'
;MPKRISKSLRALVFAAVLLPLFPLHGKSIELGMTPSHVVSLWNNINNVLITVSLSLADAENFSKKIAGMEAKTFTDKKPADVLKKAEAFREKMNAMAGFVGVKNSKIFQDPDGGVVTPSVVYFNSGNILDTSVLLLHNFQPERLISEFYTRHDLKGKKPDDAFAMIDLADRRILAIFDHAKDKVVSLKFLERLSSQK
;
A
#
# COMPACT_ATOMS: atom_id res chain seq x y z
N MET A 1 46.23 46.55 13.71
CA MET A 1 46.58 45.44 14.63
C MET A 1 45.69 44.23 14.33
N PRO A 2 46.21 43.15 13.74
CA PRO A 2 45.40 41.96 13.44
C PRO A 2 45.19 41.11 14.71
N LYS A 3 43.92 40.88 15.08
CA LYS A 3 43.53 40.03 16.23
C LYS A 3 43.93 38.58 15.96
N ARG A 4 44.85 38.04 16.78
CA ARG A 4 45.26 36.62 16.78
C ARG A 4 44.08 35.77 17.25
N ILE A 5 43.37 35.16 16.31
CA ILE A 5 42.33 34.17 16.60
C ILE A 5 43.02 32.92 17.17
N SER A 6 42.66 32.52 18.39
CA SER A 6 43.25 31.36 19.07
C SER A 6 42.97 30.06 18.31
N LYS A 7 43.91 29.10 18.38
CA LYS A 7 43.79 27.79 17.70
C LYS A 7 42.51 27.03 18.10
N SER A 8 41.99 27.25 19.31
CA SER A 8 40.73 26.66 19.79
C SER A 8 39.49 27.21 19.09
N LEU A 9 39.46 28.51 18.77
CA LEU A 9 38.33 29.12 18.05
C LEU A 9 38.25 28.63 16.60
N ARG A 10 39.40 28.37 15.97
CA ARG A 10 39.45 27.80 14.61
C ARG A 10 38.94 26.35 14.57
N ALA A 11 39.26 25.55 15.59
CA ALA A 11 38.76 24.17 15.70
C ALA A 11 37.24 24.13 15.92
N LEU A 12 36.69 25.07 16.70
CA LEU A 12 35.25 25.16 16.97
C LEU A 12 34.46 25.59 15.73
N VAL A 13 34.98 26.54 14.95
CA VAL A 13 34.39 26.96 13.68
C VAL A 13 34.44 25.81 12.65
N PHE A 14 35.54 25.06 12.58
CA PHE A 14 35.63 23.88 11.71
C PHE A 14 34.63 22.78 12.11
N ALA A 15 34.46 22.51 13.40
CA ALA A 15 33.48 21.54 13.88
C ALA A 15 32.03 21.96 13.59
N ALA A 16 31.72 23.26 13.74
CA ALA A 16 30.39 23.80 13.43
C ALA A 16 30.05 23.77 11.92
N VAL A 17 31.05 23.95 11.05
CA VAL A 17 30.89 23.87 9.59
C VAL A 17 30.77 22.42 9.09
N LEU A 18 31.35 21.45 9.81
CA LEU A 18 31.28 20.03 9.44
C LEU A 18 30.00 19.31 9.93
N LEU A 19 29.32 19.82 10.96
CA LEU A 19 28.06 19.25 11.47
C LEU A 19 26.95 19.05 10.41
N PRO A 20 26.68 19.97 9.46
CA PRO A 20 25.67 19.75 8.42
C PRO A 20 26.07 18.72 7.35
N LEU A 21 27.32 18.24 7.32
CA LEU A 21 27.75 17.20 6.37
C LEU A 21 27.43 15.78 6.85
N PHE A 22 27.00 15.63 8.11
CA PHE A 22 26.55 14.37 8.67
C PHE A 22 25.05 14.47 8.98
N PRO A 23 24.15 14.18 8.02
CA PRO A 23 22.74 14.11 8.32
C PRO A 23 22.53 13.10 9.44
N LEU A 24 22.11 13.59 10.60
CA LEU A 24 21.60 12.75 11.68
C LEU A 24 20.33 12.10 11.13
N HIS A 25 20.42 10.81 10.80
CA HIS A 25 19.24 10.06 10.36
C HIS A 25 18.21 10.12 11.50
N GLY A 26 17.07 10.76 11.24
CA GLY A 26 15.94 10.81 12.17
C GLY A 26 15.57 9.40 12.58
N LYS A 27 15.33 9.18 13.89
CA LYS A 27 14.79 7.92 14.36
C LYS A 27 13.35 7.83 13.89
N SER A 28 13.03 6.86 13.05
CA SER A 28 11.65 6.58 12.63
C SER A 28 10.76 6.34 13.86
N ILE A 29 9.54 6.88 13.86
CA ILE A 29 8.59 6.68 14.94
C ILE A 29 8.02 5.25 14.85
N GLU A 30 8.43 4.37 15.77
CA GLU A 30 7.86 3.03 15.91
C GLU A 30 6.74 3.02 16.95
N LEU A 31 5.52 2.70 16.53
CA LEU A 31 4.32 2.69 17.37
C LEU A 31 3.97 1.28 17.90
N GLY A 32 4.93 0.36 17.91
CA GLY A 32 4.71 -1.01 18.35
C GLY A 32 3.92 -1.86 17.35
N MET A 33 3.87 -1.44 16.08
CA MET A 33 3.27 -2.26 15.03
C MET A 33 4.22 -3.40 14.66
N THR A 34 3.65 -4.46 14.09
CA THR A 34 4.40 -5.68 13.76
C THR A 34 3.97 -6.15 12.38
N PRO A 35 4.76 -7.01 11.72
CA PRO A 35 4.33 -7.60 10.45
C PRO A 35 3.00 -8.36 10.56
N SER A 36 2.65 -8.91 11.74
CA SER A 36 1.33 -9.50 11.97
C SER A 36 0.18 -8.51 11.75
N HIS A 37 0.33 -7.28 12.22
CA HIS A 37 -0.67 -6.23 12.02
C HIS A 37 -0.81 -5.87 10.54
N VAL A 38 0.31 -5.83 9.81
CA VAL A 38 0.31 -5.61 8.36
C VAL A 38 -0.40 -6.77 7.64
N VAL A 39 -0.05 -8.03 7.94
CA VAL A 39 -0.70 -9.22 7.38
C VAL A 39 -2.21 -9.21 7.64
N SER A 40 -2.65 -8.81 8.84
CA SER A 40 -4.08 -8.65 9.17
C SER A 40 -4.80 -7.69 8.22
N LEU A 41 -4.20 -6.53 7.90
CA LEU A 41 -4.78 -5.58 6.95
C LEU A 41 -4.84 -6.16 5.54
N TRP A 42 -3.79 -6.86 5.12
CA TRP A 42 -3.75 -7.45 3.79
C TRP A 42 -4.67 -8.66 3.63
N ASN A 43 -4.99 -9.40 4.69
CA ASN A 43 -6.10 -10.37 4.67
C ASN A 43 -7.42 -9.66 4.30
N ASN A 44 -7.70 -8.52 4.92
CA ASN A 44 -8.90 -7.76 4.64
C ASN A 44 -8.92 -7.21 3.20
N ILE A 45 -7.82 -6.61 2.72
CA ILE A 45 -7.71 -6.13 1.34
C ILE A 45 -7.94 -7.28 0.35
N ASN A 46 -7.34 -8.45 0.61
CA ASN A 46 -7.54 -9.62 -0.23
C ASN A 46 -9.00 -10.09 -0.25
N ASN A 47 -9.70 -10.05 0.89
CA ASN A 47 -11.13 -10.36 0.95
C ASN A 47 -11.99 -9.34 0.20
N VAL A 48 -11.61 -8.06 0.22
CA VAL A 48 -12.25 -7.03 -0.61
C VAL A 48 -12.12 -7.41 -2.09
N LEU A 49 -10.93 -7.78 -2.56
CA LEU A 49 -10.72 -8.14 -3.97
C LEU A 49 -11.52 -9.37 -4.38
N ILE A 50 -11.55 -10.41 -3.54
CA ILE A 50 -12.41 -11.59 -3.76
C ILE A 50 -13.88 -11.15 -3.87
N THR A 51 -14.32 -10.26 -3.00
CA THR A 51 -15.70 -9.76 -3.02
C THR A 51 -16.00 -8.95 -4.28
N VAL A 52 -15.11 -8.04 -4.69
CA VAL A 52 -15.28 -7.26 -5.92
C VAL A 52 -15.44 -8.18 -7.13
N SER A 53 -14.70 -9.29 -7.18
CA SER A 53 -14.78 -10.25 -8.29
C SER A 53 -16.16 -10.91 -8.45
N LEU A 54 -17.00 -10.93 -7.39
CA LEU A 54 -18.39 -11.39 -7.48
C LEU A 54 -19.29 -10.44 -8.27
N SER A 55 -18.85 -9.21 -8.54
CA SER A 55 -19.64 -8.20 -9.26
C SER A 55 -19.40 -8.21 -10.77
N LEU A 56 -18.53 -9.11 -11.26
CA LEU A 56 -18.15 -9.19 -12.67
C LEU A 56 -18.97 -10.25 -13.42
N ALA A 57 -19.02 -10.15 -14.75
CA ALA A 57 -19.59 -11.20 -15.58
C ALA A 57 -18.90 -12.56 -15.31
N ASP A 58 -19.65 -13.66 -15.26
CA ASP A 58 -19.17 -14.99 -14.85
C ASP A 58 -18.69 -15.07 -13.38
N ALA A 59 -19.31 -14.25 -12.52
CA ALA A 59 -18.97 -14.04 -11.11
C ALA A 59 -18.60 -15.31 -10.33
N GLU A 60 -19.40 -16.38 -10.40
CA GLU A 60 -19.20 -17.55 -9.55
C GLU A 60 -17.89 -18.29 -9.86
N ASN A 61 -17.65 -18.59 -11.14
CA ASN A 61 -16.43 -19.30 -11.56
C ASN A 61 -15.20 -18.41 -11.41
N PHE A 62 -15.33 -17.13 -11.76
CA PHE A 62 -14.23 -16.19 -11.66
C PHE A 62 -13.83 -15.90 -10.21
N SER A 63 -14.80 -15.66 -9.33
CA SER A 63 -14.52 -15.44 -7.90
C SER A 63 -13.91 -16.66 -7.22
N LYS A 64 -14.33 -17.89 -7.57
CA LYS A 64 -13.68 -19.13 -7.10
C LYS A 64 -12.22 -19.18 -7.54
N LYS A 65 -11.91 -18.81 -8.79
CA LYS A 65 -10.53 -18.70 -9.28
C LYS A 65 -9.72 -17.67 -8.49
N ILE A 66 -10.27 -16.48 -8.24
CA ILE A 66 -9.61 -15.43 -7.47
C ILE A 66 -9.38 -15.86 -6.01
N ALA A 67 -10.38 -16.48 -5.37
CA ALA A 67 -10.31 -16.99 -4.01
C ALA A 67 -9.27 -18.11 -3.88
N GLY A 68 -9.19 -19.01 -4.86
CA GLY A 68 -8.23 -20.11 -4.90
C GLY A 68 -6.77 -19.72 -5.17
N MET A 69 -6.48 -18.44 -5.42
CA MET A 69 -5.09 -17.96 -5.51
C MET A 69 -4.43 -17.96 -4.13
N GLU A 70 -3.24 -18.52 -4.03
CA GLU A 70 -2.49 -18.61 -2.78
C GLU A 70 -1.29 -17.64 -2.75
N ALA A 71 -0.88 -17.29 -1.53
CA ALA A 71 0.32 -16.48 -1.30
C ALA A 71 1.57 -17.29 -1.65
N LYS A 72 2.53 -16.65 -2.34
CA LYS A 72 3.83 -17.26 -2.64
C LYS A 72 4.77 -17.10 -1.45
N THR A 73 5.72 -18.00 -1.31
CA THR A 73 6.78 -17.88 -0.30
C THR A 73 7.87 -16.92 -0.78
N PHE A 74 8.35 -16.08 0.14
CA PHE A 74 9.48 -15.18 -0.06
C PHE A 74 10.41 -15.29 1.16
N THR A 75 11.67 -14.92 0.99
CA THR A 75 12.65 -14.82 2.07
C THR A 75 13.37 -13.48 2.03
N ASP A 76 13.95 -13.12 3.18
CA ASP A 76 14.88 -12.00 3.34
C ASP A 76 14.29 -10.63 3.02
N LYS A 77 12.95 -10.49 3.11
CA LYS A 77 12.27 -9.20 2.96
C LYS A 77 12.45 -8.34 4.19
N LYS A 78 12.57 -7.04 3.94
CA LYS A 78 12.63 -5.99 4.96
C LYS A 78 11.37 -5.12 4.87
N PRO A 79 11.00 -4.37 5.93
CA PRO A 79 9.86 -3.47 5.88
C PRO A 79 9.87 -2.49 4.68
N ALA A 80 11.05 -2.03 4.25
CA ALA A 80 11.20 -1.21 3.05
C ALA A 80 10.75 -1.92 1.75
N ASP A 81 11.05 -3.21 1.60
CA ASP A 81 10.59 -4.00 0.45
C ASP A 81 9.07 -4.17 0.46
N VAL A 82 8.51 -4.37 1.65
CA VAL A 82 7.06 -4.48 1.87
C VAL A 82 6.38 -3.16 1.52
N LEU A 83 6.91 -2.02 1.98
CA LEU A 83 6.38 -0.70 1.64
C LEU A 83 6.43 -0.46 0.13
N LYS A 84 7.56 -0.72 -0.52
CA LYS A 84 7.70 -0.56 -1.98
C LYS A 84 6.69 -1.39 -2.76
N LYS A 85 6.43 -2.63 -2.34
CA LYS A 85 5.41 -3.49 -2.96
C LYS A 85 3.99 -2.97 -2.68
N ALA A 86 3.72 -2.47 -1.48
CA ALA A 86 2.44 -1.83 -1.14
C ALA A 86 2.18 -0.58 -1.99
N GLU A 87 3.18 0.28 -2.18
CA GLU A 87 3.11 1.46 -3.04
C GLU A 87 2.85 1.07 -4.51
N ALA A 88 3.54 0.04 -5.02
CA ALA A 88 3.31 -0.46 -6.36
C ALA A 88 1.91 -1.06 -6.55
N PHE A 89 1.32 -1.66 -5.52
CA PHE A 89 -0.08 -2.08 -5.52
C PHE A 89 -1.02 -0.87 -5.50
N ARG A 90 -0.73 0.10 -4.64
CA ARG A 90 -1.48 1.35 -4.45
C ARG A 90 -1.66 2.10 -5.76
N GLU A 91 -0.62 2.23 -6.57
CA GLU A 91 -0.73 2.90 -7.88
C GLU A 91 -1.74 2.22 -8.80
N LYS A 92 -1.74 0.88 -8.86
CA LYS A 92 -2.69 0.12 -9.69
C LYS A 92 -4.12 0.29 -9.19
N MET A 93 -4.30 0.26 -7.88
CA MET A 93 -5.60 0.46 -7.26
C MET A 93 -6.10 1.90 -7.43
N ASN A 94 -5.23 2.92 -7.34
CA ASN A 94 -5.59 4.31 -7.63
C ASN A 94 -5.95 4.53 -9.10
N ALA A 95 -5.27 3.85 -10.03
CA ALA A 95 -5.66 3.90 -11.45
C ALA A 95 -7.11 3.42 -11.65
N MET A 96 -7.54 2.41 -10.87
CA MET A 96 -8.92 1.94 -10.86
C MET A 96 -9.87 2.87 -10.12
N ALA A 97 -9.46 3.40 -8.96
CA ALA A 97 -10.27 4.34 -8.20
C ALA A 97 -10.58 5.60 -9.01
N GLY A 98 -9.59 6.14 -9.74
CA GLY A 98 -9.77 7.27 -10.65
C GLY A 98 -10.77 7.00 -11.76
N PHE A 99 -10.84 5.76 -12.26
CA PHE A 99 -11.81 5.36 -13.28
C PHE A 99 -13.26 5.40 -12.79
N VAL A 100 -13.50 5.05 -11.53
CA VAL A 100 -14.84 5.03 -10.91
C VAL A 100 -15.14 6.28 -10.07
N GLY A 101 -14.30 7.31 -10.13
CA GLY A 101 -14.50 8.57 -9.40
C GLY A 101 -14.26 8.48 -7.89
N VAL A 102 -13.52 7.47 -7.42
CA VAL A 102 -13.15 7.30 -6.01
C VAL A 102 -11.86 8.04 -5.70
N LYS A 103 -11.78 8.64 -4.51
CA LYS A 103 -10.59 9.35 -4.04
C LYS A 103 -9.39 8.40 -3.89
N ASN A 104 -8.27 8.79 -4.50
CA ASN A 104 -7.02 8.05 -4.38
C ASN A 104 -6.53 7.98 -2.92
N SER A 105 -5.98 6.82 -2.57
CA SER A 105 -5.28 6.60 -1.31
C SER A 105 -4.10 7.57 -1.16
N LYS A 106 -3.85 8.06 0.06
CA LYS A 106 -2.68 8.90 0.36
C LYS A 106 -1.48 8.03 0.74
N ILE A 107 -0.28 8.52 0.44
CA ILE A 107 0.96 7.96 1.02
C ILE A 107 1.18 8.64 2.37
N PHE A 108 1.42 7.83 3.39
CA PHE A 108 2.01 8.30 4.64
C PHE A 108 3.52 8.27 4.50
N GLN A 109 4.15 9.44 4.55
CA GLN A 109 5.60 9.58 4.67
C GLN A 109 5.92 9.84 6.14
N ASP A 110 6.93 9.13 6.66
CA ASP A 110 7.45 9.41 8.00
C ASP A 110 8.00 10.85 8.01
N PRO A 111 7.45 11.77 8.84
CA PRO A 111 7.88 13.16 8.86
C PRO A 111 9.36 13.33 9.23
N ASP A 112 9.94 12.37 9.96
CA ASP A 112 11.34 12.41 10.37
C ASP A 112 12.28 11.75 9.34
N GLY A 113 11.74 11.24 8.22
CA GLY A 113 12.51 10.64 7.13
C GLY A 113 13.34 9.42 7.54
N GLY A 114 12.93 8.74 8.61
CA GLY A 114 13.66 7.62 9.21
C GLY A 114 13.62 6.33 8.39
N VAL A 115 14.27 5.29 8.93
CA VAL A 115 14.24 3.94 8.34
C VAL A 115 12.81 3.41 8.30
N VAL A 116 12.39 2.82 7.18
CA VAL A 116 11.04 2.24 7.06
C VAL A 116 10.83 1.15 8.12
N THR A 117 9.79 1.30 8.93
CA THR A 117 9.41 0.35 9.97
C THR A 117 8.05 -0.31 9.69
N PRO A 118 7.67 -1.37 10.42
CA PRO A 118 6.34 -1.95 10.31
C PRO A 118 5.19 -0.95 10.53
N SER A 119 5.39 0.07 11.39
CA SER A 119 4.40 1.13 11.60
C SER A 119 4.11 1.93 10.32
N VAL A 120 5.16 2.31 9.58
CA VAL A 120 5.02 3.01 8.29
C VAL A 120 4.26 2.15 7.28
N VAL A 121 4.59 0.85 7.20
CA VAL A 121 3.89 -0.10 6.32
C VAL A 121 2.43 -0.25 6.73
N TYR A 122 2.15 -0.34 8.03
CA TYR A 122 0.80 -0.48 8.56
C TYR A 122 -0.10 0.70 8.18
N PHE A 123 0.35 1.94 8.38
CA PHE A 123 -0.43 3.12 8.00
C PHE A 123 -0.73 3.19 6.50
N ASN A 124 0.28 2.94 5.66
CA ASN A 124 0.08 2.90 4.22
C ASN A 124 -0.87 1.77 3.81
N SER A 125 -0.79 0.61 4.46
CA SER A 125 -1.71 -0.50 4.22
C SER A 125 -3.15 -0.16 4.65
N GLY A 126 -3.33 0.60 5.73
CA GLY A 126 -4.63 1.10 6.17
C GLY A 126 -5.27 2.02 5.14
N ASN A 127 -4.51 3.00 4.63
CA ASN A 127 -4.98 3.88 3.55
C ASN A 127 -5.36 3.11 2.28
N ILE A 128 -4.64 2.02 1.97
CA ILE A 128 -4.97 1.13 0.85
C ILE A 128 -6.28 0.38 1.13
N LEU A 129 -6.49 -0.12 2.35
CA LEU A 129 -7.74 -0.79 2.72
C LEU A 129 -8.93 0.15 2.58
N ASP A 130 -8.84 1.38 3.08
CA ASP A 130 -9.91 2.38 2.97
C ASP A 130 -10.33 2.60 1.51
N THR A 131 -9.37 2.83 0.61
CA THR A 131 -9.69 3.02 -0.81
C THR A 131 -10.22 1.74 -1.46
N SER A 132 -9.73 0.57 -1.05
CA SER A 132 -10.23 -0.72 -1.55
C SER A 132 -11.70 -0.94 -1.15
N VAL A 133 -12.07 -0.58 0.08
CA VAL A 133 -13.45 -0.66 0.58
C VAL A 133 -14.35 0.36 -0.11
N LEU A 134 -13.87 1.59 -0.34
CA LEU A 134 -14.62 2.60 -1.09
C LEU A 134 -14.87 2.15 -2.54
N LEU A 135 -13.88 1.51 -3.16
CA LEU A 135 -14.03 0.90 -4.47
C LEU A 135 -15.10 -0.19 -4.45
N LEU A 136 -15.07 -1.08 -3.46
CA LEU A 136 -16.11 -2.09 -3.29
C LEU A 136 -17.50 -1.47 -3.11
N HIS A 137 -17.64 -0.44 -2.29
CA HIS A 137 -18.93 0.22 -2.07
C HIS A 137 -19.52 0.79 -3.37
N ASN A 138 -18.70 1.21 -4.33
CA ASN A 138 -19.18 1.63 -5.65
C ASN A 138 -19.74 0.48 -6.50
N PHE A 139 -19.21 -0.74 -6.32
CA PHE A 139 -19.73 -1.94 -7.01
C PHE A 139 -20.88 -2.63 -6.27
N GLN A 140 -20.88 -2.55 -4.93
CA GLN A 140 -21.84 -3.22 -4.04
C GLN A 140 -22.25 -2.28 -2.90
N PRO A 141 -23.09 -1.26 -3.15
CA PRO A 141 -23.42 -0.23 -2.16
C PRO A 141 -24.17 -0.78 -0.94
N GLU A 142 -24.98 -1.81 -1.13
CA GLU A 142 -25.77 -2.45 -0.07
C GLU A 142 -24.93 -3.38 0.84
N ARG A 143 -23.66 -3.62 0.49
CA ARG A 143 -22.81 -4.51 1.26
C ARG A 143 -22.28 -3.82 2.51
N LEU A 144 -22.40 -4.50 3.64
CA LEU A 144 -21.85 -4.02 4.91
C LEU A 144 -20.31 -3.98 4.85
N ILE A 145 -19.74 -2.78 4.96
CA ILE A 145 -18.29 -2.59 4.85
C ILE A 145 -17.50 -3.02 6.10
N SER A 146 -18.15 -3.13 7.26
CA SER A 146 -17.48 -3.43 8.53
C SER A 146 -16.81 -4.80 8.54
N GLU A 147 -17.29 -5.74 7.72
CA GLU A 147 -16.69 -7.07 7.55
C GLU A 147 -15.22 -7.01 7.11
N PHE A 148 -14.84 -5.95 6.38
CA PHE A 148 -13.49 -5.73 5.87
C PHE A 148 -12.57 -4.99 6.85
N TYR A 149 -13.02 -4.67 8.06
CA TYR A 149 -12.19 -4.06 9.11
C TYR A 149 -11.96 -5.02 10.28
N THR A 150 -12.01 -6.32 10.02
CA THR A 150 -11.77 -7.35 11.02
C THR A 150 -10.30 -7.33 11.48
N ARG A 151 -10.09 -7.30 12.80
CA ARG A 151 -8.76 -7.49 13.39
C ARG A 151 -8.49 -8.98 13.55
N HIS A 152 -7.44 -9.48 12.91
CA HIS A 152 -7.00 -10.87 13.04
C HIS A 152 -5.93 -10.98 14.14
N ASP A 153 -6.10 -11.88 15.11
CA ASP A 153 -5.07 -12.16 16.12
C ASP A 153 -4.00 -13.08 15.52
N LEU A 154 -3.03 -12.48 14.83
CA LEU A 154 -1.91 -13.16 14.19
C LEU A 154 -0.63 -12.94 15.00
N LYS A 155 0.16 -13.99 15.21
CA LYS A 155 1.42 -13.92 15.95
C LYS A 155 2.58 -14.46 15.12
N GLY A 156 3.78 -13.93 15.37
CA GLY A 156 5.02 -14.43 14.79
C GLY A 156 5.21 -14.21 13.29
N LYS A 157 4.40 -13.34 12.65
CA LYS A 157 4.57 -13.03 11.22
C LYS A 157 5.82 -12.18 10.99
N LYS A 158 6.41 -12.36 9.82
CA LYS A 158 7.63 -11.69 9.34
C LYS A 158 7.31 -10.75 8.18
N PRO A 159 8.24 -9.86 7.81
CA PRO A 159 8.07 -9.04 6.60
C PRO A 159 7.84 -9.88 5.34
N ASP A 160 8.41 -11.09 5.27
CA ASP A 160 8.17 -12.05 4.19
C ASP A 160 6.68 -12.39 4.02
N ASP A 161 5.97 -12.63 5.13
CA ASP A 161 4.54 -12.94 5.11
C ASP A 161 3.72 -11.74 4.63
N ALA A 162 4.07 -10.53 5.09
CA ALA A 162 3.41 -9.31 4.66
C ALA A 162 3.62 -9.09 3.15
N PHE A 163 4.86 -9.23 2.66
CA PHE A 163 5.18 -9.14 1.24
C PHE A 163 4.37 -10.16 0.42
N ALA A 164 4.25 -11.40 0.91
CA ALA A 164 3.50 -12.46 0.25
C ALA A 164 2.01 -12.13 0.09
N MET A 165 1.40 -11.52 1.10
CA MET A 165 -0.01 -11.11 1.04
C MET A 165 -0.25 -9.92 0.10
N ILE A 166 0.71 -9.00 0.00
CA ILE A 166 0.66 -7.91 -0.97
C ILE A 166 0.81 -8.46 -2.38
N ASP A 167 1.75 -9.38 -2.60
CA ASP A 167 1.91 -10.03 -3.91
C ASP A 167 0.65 -10.79 -4.33
N LEU A 168 -0.01 -11.47 -3.39
CA LEU A 168 -1.30 -12.10 -3.65
C LEU A 168 -2.35 -11.08 -4.10
N ALA A 169 -2.48 -9.96 -3.38
CA ALA A 169 -3.41 -8.90 -3.74
C ALA A 169 -3.09 -8.31 -5.13
N ASP A 170 -1.80 -8.07 -5.43
CA ASP A 170 -1.31 -7.56 -6.71
C ASP A 170 -1.68 -8.50 -7.86
N ARG A 171 -1.51 -9.81 -7.69
CA ARG A 171 -1.95 -10.77 -8.71
C ARG A 171 -3.47 -10.84 -8.85
N ARG A 172 -4.21 -10.76 -7.74
CA ARG A 172 -5.69 -10.78 -7.76
C ARG A 172 -6.25 -9.55 -8.46
N ILE A 173 -5.76 -8.35 -8.16
CA ILE A 173 -6.25 -7.12 -8.79
C ILE A 173 -5.92 -7.10 -10.29
N LEU A 174 -4.74 -7.58 -10.70
CA LEU A 174 -4.40 -7.73 -12.11
C LEU A 174 -5.32 -8.72 -12.83
N ALA A 175 -5.59 -9.89 -12.23
CA ALA A 175 -6.53 -10.84 -12.82
C ALA A 175 -7.95 -10.28 -12.94
N ILE A 176 -8.40 -9.49 -11.94
CA ILE A 176 -9.67 -8.75 -11.97
C ILE A 176 -9.67 -7.75 -13.13
N PHE A 177 -8.58 -7.01 -13.35
CA PHE A 177 -8.49 -6.08 -14.48
C PHE A 177 -8.52 -6.77 -15.83
N ASP A 178 -7.76 -7.84 -16.01
CA ASP A 178 -7.73 -8.58 -17.27
C ASP A 178 -9.12 -9.12 -17.61
N HIS A 179 -9.79 -9.74 -16.61
CA HIS A 179 -11.15 -10.26 -16.78
C HIS A 179 -12.17 -9.14 -17.02
N ALA A 180 -12.06 -8.02 -16.30
CA ALA A 180 -12.92 -6.87 -16.53
C ALA A 180 -12.69 -6.28 -17.92
N LYS A 181 -11.45 -6.14 -18.39
CA LYS A 181 -11.14 -5.61 -19.73
C LYS A 181 -11.76 -6.48 -20.83
N ASP A 182 -11.66 -7.79 -20.72
CA ASP A 182 -12.21 -8.73 -21.70
C ASP A 182 -13.75 -8.72 -21.76
N LYS A 183 -14.41 -8.16 -20.74
CA LYS A 183 -15.88 -8.10 -20.62
C LYS A 183 -16.46 -6.68 -20.65
N VAL A 184 -15.68 -5.65 -20.35
CA VAL A 184 -16.07 -4.23 -20.18
C VAL A 184 -15.66 -3.37 -21.40
N VAL A 185 -14.94 -3.92 -22.38
CA VAL A 185 -14.96 -3.38 -23.75
C VAL A 185 -16.32 -3.73 -24.40
N SER A 186 -17.41 -3.24 -23.82
CA SER A 186 -18.65 -3.04 -24.57
C SER A 186 -18.55 -1.68 -25.27
N LEU A 187 -19.03 -1.59 -26.50
CA LEU A 187 -19.01 -0.38 -27.34
C LEU A 187 -19.45 0.90 -26.61
N LYS A 188 -20.35 0.81 -25.62
CA LYS A 188 -20.79 1.94 -24.78
C LYS A 188 -19.68 2.60 -23.96
N PHE A 189 -18.65 1.84 -23.58
CA PHE A 189 -17.49 2.37 -22.86
C PHE A 189 -16.59 3.24 -23.76
N LEU A 190 -16.42 2.85 -25.03
CA LEU A 190 -15.68 3.63 -26.02
C LEU A 190 -16.50 4.84 -26.52
N GLU A 191 -17.82 4.73 -26.63
CA GLU A 191 -18.72 5.83 -27.00
C GLU A 191 -18.75 6.97 -25.95
N ARG A 192 -18.61 6.64 -24.66
CA ARG A 192 -18.47 7.66 -23.60
C ARG A 192 -17.13 8.40 -23.63
N LEU A 193 -16.08 7.76 -24.14
CA LEU A 193 -14.75 8.39 -24.27
C LEU A 193 -14.64 9.28 -25.53
N SER A 194 -15.40 8.99 -26.59
CA SER A 194 -15.42 9.82 -27.81
C SER A 194 -16.36 11.03 -27.71
N SER A 195 -17.32 11.01 -26.79
CA SER A 195 -18.30 12.09 -26.57
C SER A 195 -17.86 13.15 -25.55
N GLN A 196 -16.66 13.02 -24.97
CA GLN A 196 -16.04 14.02 -24.08
C GLN A 196 -14.87 14.79 -24.74
N LYS A 197 -14.86 14.90 -26.07
CA LYS A 197 -14.00 15.85 -26.80
C LYS A 197 -14.78 17.07 -27.26
#